data_AF-A0A8J2KH82-F1
#
_entry.id   AF-A0A8J2KH82-F1
#
_cell.length_a   1.000
_cell.length_b   1.000
_cell.length_c   1.000
_cell.angle_alpha   90.00
_cell.angle_beta   90.00
_cell.angle_gamma   90.00
#
_symmetry.space_group_name_H-M   'P 1'
#
loop_
_entity.id
_entity.type
_entity.pdbx_description
1 polymer ?
#
loop_
_entity_poly.entity_id
_entity_poly.type
_entity_poly.pdbx_seq_one_letter_code
_entity_poly.pdbx_strand_id
1 'polypeptide(L)'
;NRCKENDAYQCGLEGKCIRGAQVGDGVKHCPSGSDEHPEVVQAKRIRQNKGISSEPVFCEPLNVPQGVTATCSHPQLGEVDCSKAPANTEITIKCAKYFRPSSRINRINMKCSDDKSWKPFRDFSCQPECGLIHKRKSNATELIVSAANSPALFPWHGEIWRETEDGKMEII
;
A
#
# COMPACT_ATOMS: atom_id res chain seq x y z
N ASN A 1 9.39 30.57 38.05
CA ASN A 1 8.27 29.90 38.74
C ASN A 1 7.40 29.16 37.73
N ARG A 2 7.67 27.87 37.50
CA ARG A 2 6.77 26.95 36.80
C ARG A 2 6.32 25.90 37.81
N CYS A 3 5.06 25.52 37.75
CA CYS A 3 4.51 24.46 38.58
C CYS A 3 5.26 23.13 38.35
N LYS A 4 5.38 22.29 39.38
CA LYS A 4 6.08 20.99 39.29
C LYS A 4 5.26 20.01 38.44
N GLU A 5 5.88 18.92 37.96
CA GLU A 5 5.28 17.95 37.01
C GLU A 5 3.87 17.43 37.34
N ASN A 6 3.44 17.48 38.59
CA ASN A 6 2.10 17.04 39.01
C ASN A 6 1.02 18.14 38.96
N ASP A 7 1.43 19.39 38.74
CA ASP A 7 0.58 20.56 38.64
C ASP A 7 0.51 21.01 37.18
N ALA A 8 -0.58 20.68 36.50
CA ALA A 8 -0.66 20.84 35.06
C ALA A 8 -0.97 22.27 34.60
N TYR A 9 -1.37 23.17 35.51
CA TYR A 9 -1.75 24.53 35.16
C TYR A 9 -1.37 25.56 36.23
N GLN A 10 -0.81 26.68 35.77
CA GLN A 10 -0.41 27.81 36.60
C GLN A 10 -1.41 28.95 36.41
N CYS A 11 -2.07 29.34 37.49
CA CYS A 11 -2.99 30.47 37.54
C CYS A 11 -2.25 31.79 37.34
N GLY A 12 -2.34 32.37 36.14
CA GLY A 12 -1.93 33.74 35.81
C GLY A 12 -0.65 34.26 36.48
N LEU A 13 -0.65 35.55 36.82
CA LEU A 13 0.48 36.24 37.49
C LEU A 13 0.62 35.88 38.98
N GLU A 14 -0.42 35.31 39.58
CA GLU A 14 -0.45 34.94 40.99
C GLU A 14 0.40 33.69 41.28
N GLY A 15 0.68 32.88 40.27
CA GLY A 15 1.59 31.75 40.36
C GLY A 15 1.06 30.56 41.16
N LYS A 16 -0.24 30.54 41.51
CA LYS A 16 -0.89 29.38 42.12
C LYS A 16 -0.94 28.21 41.12
N CYS A 17 -0.64 27.01 41.59
CA CYS A 17 -0.62 25.81 40.78
C CYS A 17 -1.84 24.94 41.10
N ILE A 18 -2.50 24.41 40.07
CA ILE A 18 -3.65 23.51 40.20
C ILE A 18 -3.46 22.25 39.33
N ARG A 19 -4.23 21.20 39.62
CA ARG A 19 -4.19 19.97 38.84
C ARG A 19 -4.86 20.15 37.49
N GLY A 20 -4.40 19.44 36.46
CA GLY A 20 -5.00 19.53 35.12
C GLY A 20 -6.46 19.10 35.05
N ALA A 21 -6.89 18.23 35.97
CA ALA A 21 -8.30 17.84 36.11
C ALA A 21 -9.19 19.04 36.45
N GLN A 22 -8.67 20.00 37.22
CA GLN A 22 -9.39 21.17 37.74
C GLN A 22 -9.51 22.34 36.75
N VAL A 23 -8.93 22.19 35.55
CA VAL A 23 -9.04 23.20 34.50
C VAL A 23 -10.32 22.94 33.69
N GLY A 24 -11.29 23.85 33.71
CA GLY A 24 -12.52 23.75 32.94
C GLY A 24 -13.49 22.70 33.47
N ASP A 25 -13.50 22.49 34.79
CA ASP A 25 -14.42 21.55 35.45
C ASP A 25 -15.70 22.22 35.97
N GLY A 26 -15.86 23.52 35.72
CA GLY A 26 -17.00 24.33 36.15
C GLY A 26 -16.86 24.93 37.55
N VAL A 27 -15.75 24.66 38.25
CA VAL A 27 -15.47 25.19 39.59
C VAL A 27 -14.23 26.08 39.54
N LYS A 28 -14.31 27.28 40.14
CA LYS A 28 -13.18 28.22 40.18
C LYS A 28 -12.12 27.76 41.19
N HIS A 29 -10.97 27.31 40.69
CA HIS A 29 -9.81 26.92 41.47
C HIS A 29 -8.70 27.99 41.48
N CYS A 30 -8.61 28.81 40.44
CA CYS A 30 -7.77 30.01 40.44
C CYS A 30 -8.52 31.19 41.09
N PRO A 31 -7.83 32.05 41.89
CA PRO A 31 -8.46 33.25 42.46
C PRO A 31 -8.99 34.20 41.38
N SER A 32 -8.28 34.31 40.26
CA SER A 32 -8.71 35.05 39.07
C SER A 32 -9.76 34.33 38.21
N GLY A 33 -10.08 33.06 38.49
CA GLY A 33 -10.95 32.22 37.67
C GLY A 33 -10.38 31.84 36.30
N SER A 34 -9.07 32.05 36.07
CA SER A 34 -8.42 31.79 34.78
C SER A 34 -8.48 30.32 34.31
N ASP A 35 -8.69 29.38 35.22
CA ASP A 35 -8.85 27.95 34.95
C ASP A 35 -10.16 27.62 34.21
N GLU A 36 -11.18 28.47 34.36
CA GLU A 36 -12.48 28.34 33.69
C GLU A 36 -12.60 29.24 32.46
N HIS A 37 -11.52 29.90 32.06
CA HIS A 37 -11.53 30.79 30.90
C HIS A 37 -11.66 29.97 29.60
N PRO A 38 -12.54 30.35 28.65
CA PRO A 38 -12.83 29.56 27.46
C PRO A 38 -11.60 29.13 26.67
N GLU A 39 -10.62 30.02 26.55
CA GLU A 39 -9.35 29.77 25.85
C GLU A 39 -8.53 28.63 26.49
N VAL A 40 -8.50 28.58 27.82
CA VAL A 40 -7.73 27.59 28.59
C VAL A 40 -8.45 26.23 28.55
N VAL A 41 -9.78 26.24 28.67
CA VAL A 41 -10.62 25.04 28.55
C VAL A 41 -10.50 24.42 27.15
N GLN A 42 -10.53 25.26 26.11
CA GLN A 42 -10.35 24.81 24.73
C GLN A 42 -8.94 24.24 24.50
N ALA A 43 -7.90 24.86 25.06
CA ALA A 43 -6.55 24.34 24.98
C ALA A 43 -6.39 22.96 25.67
N LYS A 44 -7.06 22.72 26.81
CA LYS A 44 -7.10 21.39 27.46
C LYS A 44 -7.77 20.35 26.58
N ARG A 45 -8.94 20.66 25.99
CA ARG A 45 -9.64 19.75 25.07
C ARG A 45 -8.76 19.38 23.87
N ILE A 46 -8.07 20.36 23.29
CA ILE A 46 -7.15 20.13 22.18
C ILE A 46 -5.99 19.22 22.61
N ARG A 47 -5.41 19.41 23.79
CA ARG A 47 -4.32 18.55 24.31
C ARG A 47 -4.78 17.11 24.60
N GLN A 48 -5.99 16.94 25.13
CA GLN A 48 -6.59 15.61 25.33
C GLN A 48 -6.89 14.92 23.98
N ASN A 49 -7.30 15.69 22.96
CA ASN A 49 -7.50 15.18 21.61
C ASN A 49 -6.19 14.95 20.84
N LYS A 50 -5.07 15.57 21.25
CA LYS A 50 -3.75 15.38 20.63
C LYS A 50 -3.13 14.01 20.90
N GLY A 51 -3.78 13.16 21.69
CA GLY A 51 -3.46 11.74 21.85
C GLY A 51 -4.10 10.81 20.81
N ILE A 52 -4.96 11.32 19.92
CA ILE A 52 -5.56 10.56 18.81
C ILE A 52 -5.19 11.25 17.49
N SER A 53 -3.89 11.39 17.25
CA SER A 53 -3.37 11.57 15.90
C SER A 53 -2.95 10.20 15.40
N SER A 54 -3.92 9.30 15.18
CA SER A 54 -3.66 8.13 14.37
C SER A 54 -3.56 8.60 12.92
N GLU A 55 -2.38 9.05 12.50
CA GLU A 55 -2.05 9.01 11.08
C GLU A 55 -2.44 7.62 10.57
N PRO A 56 -3.18 7.53 9.45
CA PRO A 56 -3.60 6.25 8.92
C PRO A 56 -2.37 5.36 8.72
N VAL A 57 -2.36 4.24 9.45
CA VAL A 57 -1.27 3.26 9.44
C VAL A 57 -1.38 2.50 8.13
N PHE A 58 -0.50 2.82 7.19
CA PHE A 58 -0.36 2.11 5.92
C PHE A 58 0.81 1.14 5.97
N CYS A 59 0.67 -0.01 5.31
CA CYS A 59 1.78 -0.92 5.09
C CYS A 59 2.75 -0.41 4.01
N GLU A 60 3.97 -0.93 4.03
CA GLU A 60 4.98 -0.63 3.01
C GLU A 60 4.49 -1.03 1.59
N PRO A 61 4.88 -0.28 0.55
CA PRO A 61 4.52 -0.61 -0.83
C PRO A 61 5.04 -1.99 -1.23
N LEU A 62 4.17 -2.79 -1.88
CA LEU A 62 4.56 -4.12 -2.33
C LEU A 62 5.34 -4.04 -3.65
N ASN A 63 6.59 -4.51 -3.66
CA ASN A 63 7.33 -4.75 -4.90
C ASN A 63 6.92 -6.11 -5.48
N VAL A 64 5.95 -6.10 -6.39
CA VAL A 64 5.47 -7.31 -7.06
C VAL A 64 6.48 -7.73 -8.14
N PRO A 65 7.07 -8.94 -8.07
CA PRO A 65 8.01 -9.40 -9.10
C PRO A 65 7.31 -9.65 -10.45
N GLN A 66 8.09 -9.68 -11.54
CA GLN A 66 7.55 -9.90 -12.88
C GLN A 66 6.78 -11.23 -12.98
N GLY A 67 5.68 -11.23 -13.74
CA GLY A 67 4.87 -12.43 -13.95
C GLY A 67 3.89 -12.72 -12.82
N VAL A 68 3.67 -11.77 -11.92
CA VAL A 68 2.78 -11.88 -10.76
C VAL A 68 1.74 -10.75 -10.79
N THR A 69 0.52 -11.06 -10.35
CA THR A 69 -0.57 -10.12 -10.11
C THR A 69 -0.91 -10.11 -8.63
N ALA A 70 -1.01 -8.92 -8.02
CA ALA A 70 -1.46 -8.73 -6.66
C ALA A 70 -2.79 -8.00 -6.63
N THR A 71 -3.72 -8.45 -5.79
CA THR A 71 -5.02 -7.81 -5.55
C THR A 71 -5.18 -7.56 -4.05
N CYS A 72 -5.54 -6.33 -3.66
CA CYS A 72 -5.72 -5.95 -2.27
C CYS A 72 -7.20 -5.79 -1.91
N SER A 73 -7.61 -6.44 -0.82
CA SER A 73 -8.97 -6.35 -0.29
C SER A 73 -8.94 -6.02 1.19
N HIS A 74 -9.66 -4.98 1.60
CA HIS A 74 -9.86 -4.60 2.98
C HIS A 74 -11.28 -4.96 3.44
N PRO A 75 -11.48 -5.57 4.63
CA PRO A 75 -12.79 -6.07 5.07
C PRO A 75 -13.92 -5.03 5.10
N GLN A 76 -13.58 -3.75 5.34
CA GLN A 76 -14.56 -2.66 5.44
C GLN A 76 -14.61 -1.77 4.19
N LEU A 77 -13.56 -1.77 3.37
CA LEU A 77 -13.43 -0.83 2.23
C LEU A 77 -13.54 -1.53 0.87
N GLY A 78 -13.51 -2.87 0.84
CA GLY A 78 -13.51 -3.62 -0.41
C GLY A 78 -12.13 -3.60 -1.08
N GLU A 79 -12.11 -3.48 -2.40
CA GLU A 79 -10.86 -3.43 -3.16
C GLU A 79 -10.13 -2.10 -2.94
N VAL A 80 -8.84 -2.17 -2.61
CA VAL A 80 -8.01 -0.99 -2.28
C VAL A 80 -6.71 -1.01 -3.09
N ASP A 81 -6.06 0.15 -3.20
CA ASP A 81 -4.73 0.23 -3.83
C ASP A 81 -3.67 -0.40 -2.92
N CYS A 82 -2.94 -1.39 -3.44
CA CYS A 82 -1.87 -2.07 -2.73
C CYS A 82 -0.68 -1.17 -2.36
N SER A 83 -0.53 -0.04 -3.02
CA SER A 83 0.52 0.95 -2.74
C SER A 83 0.21 1.77 -1.47
N LYS A 84 -1.07 1.79 -1.05
CA LYS A 84 -1.58 2.55 0.10
C LYS A 84 -2.54 1.69 0.93
N ALA A 85 -2.16 0.44 1.15
CA ALA A 85 -2.98 -0.53 1.87
C ALA A 85 -3.05 -0.17 3.37
N PRO A 86 -4.23 0.11 3.94
CA PRO A 86 -4.36 0.32 5.39
C PRO A 86 -4.09 -0.97 6.16
N ALA A 87 -3.84 -0.85 7.47
CA ALA A 87 -3.78 -1.99 8.38
C ALA A 87 -4.97 -2.95 8.17
N ASN A 88 -4.75 -4.25 8.39
CA ASN A 88 -5.77 -5.30 8.21
C ASN A 88 -6.19 -5.57 6.75
N THR A 89 -5.54 -4.94 5.76
CA THR A 89 -5.71 -5.29 4.34
C THR A 89 -5.12 -6.66 4.03
N GLU A 90 -5.87 -7.48 3.29
CA GLU A 90 -5.41 -8.75 2.75
C GLU A 90 -4.98 -8.59 1.30
N ILE A 91 -3.79 -9.12 0.98
CA ILE A 91 -3.25 -9.23 -0.36
C ILE A 91 -3.42 -10.65 -0.84
N THR A 92 -3.92 -10.82 -2.06
CA THR A 92 -3.88 -12.07 -2.80
C THR A 92 -2.90 -11.95 -3.96
N ILE A 93 -1.89 -12.81 -3.98
CA ILE A 93 -0.85 -12.88 -5.01
C ILE A 93 -1.08 -14.12 -5.87
N LYS A 94 -1.08 -13.95 -7.20
CA LYS A 94 -1.24 -15.03 -8.19
C LYS A 94 -0.31 -14.83 -9.37
N CYS A 95 -0.05 -15.88 -10.15
CA CYS A 95 0.68 -15.70 -11.41
C CYS A 95 -0.16 -14.91 -12.42
N ALA A 96 0.50 -14.00 -13.12
CA ALA A 96 -0.10 -13.25 -14.21
C ALA A 96 -0.49 -14.19 -15.36
N LYS A 97 -1.29 -13.67 -16.30
CA LYS A 97 -1.63 -14.41 -17.51
C LYS A 97 -0.35 -14.82 -18.25
N TYR A 98 -0.31 -16.05 -18.77
CA TYR A 98 0.86 -16.67 -19.42
C TYR A 98 2.01 -17.03 -18.48
N PHE A 99 1.76 -17.05 -17.17
CA PHE A 99 2.69 -17.54 -16.17
C PHE A 99 2.03 -18.63 -15.33
N ARG A 100 2.83 -19.60 -14.90
CA ARG A 100 2.41 -20.69 -14.01
C ARG A 100 3.24 -20.70 -12.73
N PRO A 101 2.69 -21.18 -11.61
CA PRO A 101 3.44 -21.29 -10.37
C PRO A 101 4.55 -22.34 -10.50
N SER A 102 5.73 -22.02 -9.99
CA SER A 102 6.86 -22.97 -9.92
C SER A 102 6.66 -24.04 -8.84
N SER A 103 5.76 -23.79 -7.88
CA SER A 103 5.44 -24.69 -6.78
C SER A 103 3.99 -25.17 -6.86
N ARG A 104 3.59 -26.09 -5.97
CA ARG A 104 2.18 -26.55 -5.88
C ARG A 104 1.21 -25.45 -5.42
N ILE A 105 1.75 -24.32 -4.97
CA ILE A 105 0.98 -23.20 -4.43
C ILE A 105 0.65 -22.26 -5.59
N ASN A 106 -0.65 -22.16 -5.94
CA ASN A 106 -1.12 -21.33 -7.05
C ASN A 106 -1.54 -19.91 -6.65
N ARG A 107 -1.61 -19.64 -5.34
CA ARG A 107 -1.91 -18.33 -4.77
C ARG A 107 -1.31 -18.18 -3.39
N ILE A 108 -0.93 -16.97 -3.01
CA ILE A 108 -0.59 -16.63 -1.63
C ILE A 108 -1.57 -15.59 -1.13
N ASN A 109 -1.97 -15.70 0.13
CA ASN A 109 -2.63 -14.63 0.85
C ASN A 109 -1.68 -14.07 1.92
N MET A 110 -1.51 -12.75 1.94
CA MET A 110 -0.72 -12.03 2.93
C MET A 110 -1.61 -11.00 3.61
N LYS A 111 -1.28 -10.63 4.84
CA LYS A 111 -2.04 -9.64 5.59
C LYS A 111 -1.13 -8.55 6.11
N CYS A 112 -1.54 -7.31 5.88
CA CYS A 112 -0.92 -6.13 6.45
C CYS A 112 -1.14 -6.17 7.97
N SER A 113 -0.05 -6.34 8.72
CA SER A 113 -0.07 -6.39 10.18
C SER A 113 -0.01 -4.99 10.79
N ASP A 114 -0.38 -4.87 12.06
CA ASP A 114 -0.41 -3.58 12.77
C ASP A 114 0.99 -2.95 12.92
N ASP A 115 2.05 -3.75 12.71
CA ASP A 115 3.45 -3.33 12.68
C ASP A 115 3.90 -2.74 11.33
N LYS A 116 2.95 -2.47 10.42
CA LYS A 116 3.19 -1.94 9.05
C LYS A 116 3.95 -2.90 8.13
N SER A 117 4.11 -4.16 8.52
CA SER A 117 4.81 -5.16 7.72
C SER A 117 3.85 -6.13 7.05
N TRP A 118 4.27 -6.64 5.89
CA TRP A 118 3.65 -7.79 5.25
C TRP A 118 4.27 -9.04 5.83
N LYS A 119 3.47 -9.89 6.50
CA LYS A 119 3.98 -11.17 7.01
C LYS A 119 4.47 -12.04 5.84
N PRO A 120 5.78 -12.31 5.73
CA PRO A 120 6.35 -12.92 4.54
C PRO A 120 5.90 -14.37 4.42
N PHE A 121 5.53 -14.78 3.21
CA PHE A 121 5.41 -16.18 2.84
C PHE A 121 6.55 -16.51 1.87
N ARG A 122 7.33 -17.55 2.17
CA ARG A 122 8.43 -17.99 1.30
C ARG A 122 7.89 -18.98 0.24
N ASP A 123 8.61 -19.14 -0.86
CA ASP A 123 8.44 -20.22 -1.85
C ASP A 123 7.37 -20.08 -2.95
N PHE A 124 6.94 -18.85 -3.26
CA PHE A 124 6.14 -18.59 -4.47
C PHE A 124 6.97 -17.87 -5.52
N SER A 125 6.99 -18.46 -6.71
CA SER A 125 7.53 -17.83 -7.90
C SER A 125 6.69 -18.25 -9.10
N CYS A 126 6.67 -17.40 -10.12
CA CYS A 126 5.98 -17.66 -11.36
C CYS A 126 7.00 -17.81 -12.48
N GLN A 127 6.78 -18.81 -13.33
CA GLN A 127 7.56 -19.04 -14.54
C GLN A 127 6.70 -18.81 -15.77
N PRO A 128 7.26 -18.30 -16.88
CA PRO A 128 6.52 -18.16 -18.11
C PRO A 128 6.02 -19.52 -18.61
N GLU A 129 4.79 -19.55 -19.10
CA GLU A 129 4.25 -20.70 -19.82
C GLU A 129 4.77 -20.67 -21.27
N CYS A 130 5.74 -21.52 -21.57
CA CYS A 130 6.35 -21.62 -22.89
C CYS A 130 5.57 -22.56 -23.82
N GLY A 131 5.59 -22.31 -25.13
CA GLY A 131 5.08 -23.24 -26.15
C GLY A 131 3.55 -23.30 -26.32
N LEU A 132 2.79 -22.41 -25.67
CA LEU A 132 1.32 -22.38 -25.77
C LEU A 132 0.82 -21.48 -26.91
N ILE A 133 0.16 -22.08 -27.91
CA ILE A 133 -0.55 -21.36 -28.98
C ILE A 133 -2.02 -21.19 -28.57
N HIS A 134 -2.40 -19.97 -28.18
CA HIS A 134 -3.74 -19.67 -27.64
C HIS A 134 -4.83 -19.61 -28.72
N LYS A 135 -4.46 -19.45 -29.99
CA LYS A 135 -5.36 -19.50 -31.15
C LYS A 135 -4.79 -20.46 -32.18
N ARG A 136 -5.11 -21.75 -32.07
CA ARG A 136 -4.84 -22.69 -33.15
C ARG A 136 -5.81 -22.39 -34.30
N LYS A 137 -5.32 -21.86 -35.42
CA LYS A 137 -6.02 -22.09 -36.69
C LYS A 137 -5.83 -23.58 -37.00
N SER A 138 -6.92 -24.33 -37.16
CA SER A 138 -6.93 -25.78 -37.38
C SER A 138 -6.19 -26.23 -38.65
N ASN A 139 -5.77 -25.30 -39.51
CA ASN A 139 -5.21 -25.57 -40.83
C ASN A 139 -3.85 -24.88 -41.02
N ALA A 140 -2.98 -24.91 -40.00
CA ALA A 140 -1.63 -24.35 -40.09
C ALA A 140 -0.66 -25.36 -40.73
N THR A 141 -0.87 -25.66 -42.00
CA THR A 141 0.18 -26.20 -42.88
C THR A 141 0.67 -25.04 -43.74
N GLU A 142 1.86 -24.53 -43.43
CA GLU A 142 2.87 -24.11 -44.40
C GLU A 142 4.03 -23.43 -43.67
N LEU A 143 5.17 -24.13 -43.60
CA LEU A 143 6.47 -23.48 -43.47
C LEU A 143 6.82 -22.84 -44.82
N ILE A 144 6.19 -21.69 -45.09
CA ILE A 144 6.57 -20.66 -46.07
C ILE A 144 6.91 -21.16 -47.49
N VAL A 145 5.97 -20.96 -48.43
CA VAL A 145 6.15 -20.10 -49.64
C VAL A 145 4.77 -19.47 -49.96
N SER A 146 4.72 -18.14 -50.14
CA SER A 146 3.49 -17.31 -50.35
C SER A 146 2.71 -16.92 -49.07
N ALA A 147 3.41 -16.59 -47.99
CA ALA A 147 2.79 -16.37 -46.68
C ALA A 147 1.79 -15.19 -46.65
N ALA A 148 0.54 -15.50 -46.30
CA ALA A 148 -0.45 -14.49 -45.91
C ALA A 148 -0.16 -13.97 -44.50
N ASN A 149 -0.05 -12.65 -44.38
CA ASN A 149 0.23 -11.88 -43.15
C ASN A 149 -0.59 -12.35 -41.95
N SER A 150 0.03 -13.08 -41.01
CA SER A 150 -0.58 -13.28 -39.70
C SER A 150 0.48 -13.57 -38.61
N PRO A 151 1.16 -12.53 -38.07
CA PRO A 151 2.05 -12.66 -36.91
C PRO A 151 1.37 -13.25 -35.66
N ALA A 152 0.04 -13.31 -35.63
CA ALA A 152 -0.75 -13.80 -34.50
C ALA A 152 -0.71 -15.33 -34.23
N LEU A 153 0.02 -16.13 -35.01
CA LEU A 153 0.01 -17.59 -34.86
C LEU A 153 1.05 -18.13 -33.87
N PHE A 154 2.17 -17.43 -33.68
CA PHE A 154 3.30 -17.90 -32.87
C PHE A 154 3.68 -16.82 -31.85
N PRO A 155 3.26 -16.95 -30.57
CA PRO A 155 3.51 -15.94 -29.55
C PRO A 155 4.99 -15.67 -29.24
N TRP A 156 5.87 -16.60 -29.64
CA TRP A 156 7.32 -16.51 -29.50
C TRP A 156 8.02 -16.11 -30.80
N HIS A 157 7.28 -15.69 -31.84
CA HIS A 157 7.89 -15.17 -33.05
C HIS A 157 8.63 -13.87 -32.71
N GLY A 158 9.93 -13.85 -33.01
CA GLY A 158 10.77 -12.67 -32.92
C GLY A 158 11.27 -12.30 -34.30
N GLU A 159 11.37 -11.01 -34.57
CA GLU A 159 11.99 -10.47 -35.78
C GLU A 159 13.39 -9.97 -35.41
N ILE A 160 14.38 -10.33 -36.23
CA ILE A 160 15.75 -9.84 -36.06
C ILE A 160 15.93 -8.71 -37.07
N TRP A 161 16.40 -7.57 -36.59
CA TRP A 161 16.64 -6.39 -37.39
C TRP A 161 18.13 -6.10 -37.47
N ARG A 162 18.58 -5.60 -38.62
CA ARG A 162 19.92 -5.04 -38.83
C ARG A 162 19.81 -3.54 -39.09
N GLU A 163 20.68 -2.78 -38.43
CA GLU A 163 20.93 -1.38 -38.80
C GLU A 163 21.91 -1.33 -39.99
N THR A 164 21.53 -0.64 -41.05
CA THR A 164 22.35 -0.42 -42.24
C THR A 164 23.30 0.77 -42.04
N GLU A 165 24.30 0.90 -42.91
CA GLU A 165 25.27 2.00 -42.87
C GLU A 165 24.61 3.39 -42.99
N ASP A 166 23.43 3.46 -43.60
CA ASP A 166 22.60 4.68 -43.70
C ASP A 166 21.70 4.91 -42.47
N GLY A 167 21.84 4.10 -41.41
CA GLY A 167 21.02 4.18 -40.18
C GLY A 167 19.59 3.68 -40.33
N LYS A 168 19.29 2.87 -41.36
CA LYS A 168 17.96 2.28 -41.56
C LYS A 168 17.88 0.89 -40.94
N MET A 169 16.71 0.50 -40.45
CA MET A 169 16.46 -0.82 -39.90
C MET A 169 15.82 -1.74 -40.95
N GLU A 170 16.40 -2.91 -41.19
CA GLU A 170 15.89 -3.92 -42.13
C GLU A 170 15.78 -5.29 -41.44
N ILE A 171 14.73 -6.05 -41.77
CA ILE A 171 14.53 -7.42 -41.25
C ILE A 171 15.51 -8.36 -41.96
N ILE A 172 16.20 -9.21 -41.19
CA ILE A 172 17.13 -10.24 -41.69
C ILE A 172 16.41 -11.56 -41.94
#